data_AF-A0A926N998-F1
#
_entry.id   AF-A0A926N998-F1
#
_cell.length_a   1.000
_cell.length_b   1.000
_cell.length_c   1.000
_cell.angle_alpha   90.00
_cell.angle_beta   90.00
_cell.angle_gamma   90.00
#
_symmetry.space_group_name_H-M   'P 1'
#
loop_
_entity.id
_entity.type
_entity.pdbx_description
1 polymer ?
#
loop_
_entity_poly.entity_id
_entity_poly.type
_entity_poly.pdbx_seq_one_letter_code
_entity_poly.pdbx_strand_id
1 'polypeptide(L)'
;MANTFEIIGKLSISKESEKFKPYEVTSYPSGWAKSRLLFNVQSAENRHMLTSEGMYKEDGTGFVYSFTKGEVDPTTHERKKGEKIQIPWKDRNKPEVIENIAEFKKLVVDLEKYGRRYELENALEKQEKGILTEEELSKLGVADIKAALEESKKKRKVFLAEYDYTEFLQKLISSGKVDNKLFKVSGDIVWSEYNGKIYKKLVPSRIYLVDDNEPQTSTGLIEIYYNKDSLDTASFETTKKHYVNGFIRNYDNQRKENIACPVQLVIDGSKEGEKVEKFVKIMENQFTVEDDSWKEFGVKVKILDGAQKAEITEDMLTDFQKEMLELEVITMDDIRKELGGDVYGEKVQEMIIVNVSRGFTKGRKDTVYIDSDFEIKSIVNTPEETSNANDEEIGDVLDDLDDLDIM
;
A
#
# COMPACT_ATOMS: atom_id res chain seq x y z
N MET A 1 -2.41 -14.62 -1.18
CA MET A 1 -2.51 -13.38 -2.01
C MET A 1 -1.63 -12.32 -1.38
N ALA A 2 -0.95 -11.44 -2.13
CA ALA A 2 -0.13 -10.41 -1.48
C ALA A 2 -1.04 -9.39 -0.79
N ASN A 3 -0.73 -9.06 0.47
CA ASN A 3 -1.40 -7.98 1.19
C ASN A 3 -1.02 -6.65 0.52
N THR A 4 -2.01 -5.93 0.01
CA THR A 4 -1.77 -4.74 -0.83
C THR A 4 -2.59 -3.55 -0.34
N PHE A 5 -2.17 -2.35 -0.72
CA PHE A 5 -2.91 -1.12 -0.48
C PHE A 5 -3.14 -0.33 -1.76
N GLU A 6 -4.18 0.50 -1.74
CA GLU A 6 -4.48 1.53 -2.71
C GLU A 6 -5.02 2.77 -1.99
N ILE A 7 -4.32 3.89 -2.13
CA ILE A 7 -4.64 5.16 -1.49
C ILE A 7 -4.71 6.25 -2.57
N ILE A 8 -5.80 7.02 -2.57
CA ILE A 8 -5.93 8.24 -3.37
C ILE A 8 -5.77 9.44 -2.44
N GLY A 9 -4.73 10.25 -2.66
CA GLY A 9 -4.41 11.38 -1.79
C GLY A 9 -3.28 12.26 -2.30
N LYS A 10 -2.91 13.26 -1.49
CA LYS A 10 -1.84 14.22 -1.78
C LYS A 10 -0.52 13.73 -1.21
N LEU A 11 0.55 13.83 -2.01
CA LEU A 11 1.91 13.46 -1.59
C LEU A 11 2.57 14.59 -0.82
N SER A 12 3.30 14.28 0.24
CA SER A 12 4.13 15.25 0.96
C SER A 12 5.28 14.58 1.68
N ILE A 13 6.39 15.32 1.89
CA ILE A 13 7.49 14.89 2.75
C ILE A 13 7.37 15.67 4.07
N SER A 14 7.44 14.97 5.20
CA SER A 14 7.45 15.61 6.52
C SER A 14 8.67 16.52 6.67
N LYS A 15 8.57 17.55 7.50
CA LYS A 15 9.74 18.38 7.83
C LYS A 15 10.80 17.54 8.53
N GLU A 16 12.05 17.73 8.12
CA GLU A 16 13.20 17.14 8.78
C GLU A 16 13.39 17.74 10.18
N SER A 17 13.82 16.91 11.12
CA SER A 17 14.19 17.29 12.49
C SER A 17 15.33 16.41 12.97
N GLU A 18 15.94 16.76 14.11
CA GLU A 18 17.01 15.96 14.73
C GLU A 18 16.60 14.48 14.96
N LYS A 19 15.31 14.24 15.25
CA LYS A 19 14.77 12.90 15.54
C LYS A 19 14.11 12.22 14.35
N PHE A 20 13.98 12.91 13.22
CA PHE A 20 13.28 12.37 12.06
C PHE A 20 13.89 12.90 10.76
N LYS A 21 14.54 11.99 10.04
CA LYS A 21 15.08 12.23 8.69
C LYS A 21 14.16 11.56 7.67
N PRO A 22 13.36 12.32 6.91
CA PRO A 22 12.46 11.74 5.91
C PRO A 22 13.22 11.10 4.75
N TYR A 23 14.43 11.58 4.44
CA TYR A 23 15.29 10.98 3.44
C TYR A 23 16.70 10.83 3.99
N GLU A 24 17.29 9.67 3.75
CA GLU A 24 18.68 9.41 4.09
C GLU A 24 19.30 8.42 3.10
N VAL A 25 20.62 8.51 2.98
CA VAL A 25 21.46 7.52 2.31
C VAL A 25 22.48 7.05 3.32
N THR A 26 22.46 5.75 3.60
CA THR A 26 23.39 5.09 4.51
C THR A 26 24.38 4.29 3.69
N SER A 27 25.66 4.64 3.77
CA SER A 27 26.75 3.89 3.14
C SER A 27 27.32 2.88 4.12
N TYR A 28 27.69 1.72 3.61
CA TYR A 28 28.13 0.56 4.38
C TYR A 28 29.58 0.19 4.03
N PRO A 29 30.39 -0.32 4.98
CA PRO A 29 31.76 -0.77 4.72
C PRO A 29 31.89 -1.81 3.59
N SER A 30 30.81 -2.55 3.29
CA SER A 30 30.72 -3.50 2.19
C SER A 30 30.71 -2.85 0.79
N GLY A 31 30.68 -1.52 0.71
CA GLY A 31 30.57 -0.75 -0.54
C GLY A 31 29.14 -0.64 -1.06
N TRP A 32 28.16 -1.09 -0.27
CA TRP A 32 26.74 -0.87 -0.54
C TRP A 32 26.27 0.44 0.07
N ALA A 33 25.24 1.03 -0.53
CA ALA A 33 24.52 2.15 0.03
C ALA A 33 23.01 1.92 -0.07
N LYS A 34 22.27 2.27 0.97
CA LYS A 34 20.81 2.16 1.07
C LYS A 34 20.21 3.55 1.10
N SER A 35 19.32 3.83 0.15
CA SER A 35 18.44 4.99 0.22
C SER A 35 17.15 4.62 0.95
N ARG A 36 16.67 5.52 1.81
CA ARG A 36 15.36 5.41 2.45
C ARG A 36 14.62 6.73 2.32
N LEU A 37 13.36 6.66 1.90
CA LEU A 37 12.42 7.78 1.86
C LEU A 37 11.15 7.43 2.64
N LEU A 38 10.81 8.27 3.61
CA LEU A 38 9.54 8.31 4.31
C LEU A 38 8.74 9.52 3.81
N PHE A 39 7.58 9.27 3.22
CA PHE A 39 6.69 10.32 2.71
C PHE A 39 5.23 9.99 3.03
N ASN A 40 4.38 11.00 3.11
CA ASN A 40 2.98 10.83 3.43
C ASN A 40 2.11 10.84 2.17
N VAL A 41 1.03 10.06 2.22
CA VAL A 41 -0.15 10.24 1.38
C VAL A 41 -1.29 10.70 2.28
N GLN A 42 -1.68 11.98 2.16
CA GLN A 42 -2.84 12.55 2.85
C GLN A 42 -4.11 12.25 2.04
N SER A 43 -5.01 11.46 2.61
CA SER A 43 -6.27 11.03 2.01
C SER A 43 -7.43 11.39 2.94
N ALA A 44 -8.10 12.49 2.63
CA ALA A 44 -9.08 13.15 3.48
C ALA A 44 -8.49 13.37 4.90
N GLU A 45 -9.09 12.79 5.94
CA GLU A 45 -8.62 12.87 7.32
C GLU A 45 -7.49 11.88 7.65
N ASN A 46 -7.15 10.98 6.74
CA ASN A 46 -6.11 9.96 6.95
C ASN A 46 -4.75 10.44 6.42
N ARG A 47 -3.70 10.14 7.18
CA ARG A 47 -2.32 10.37 6.77
C ARG A 47 -1.52 9.09 6.89
N HIS A 48 -1.24 8.49 5.75
CA HIS A 48 -0.47 7.25 5.67
C HIS A 48 0.99 7.56 5.40
N MET A 49 1.89 7.10 6.26
CA MET A 49 3.33 7.17 6.00
C MET A 49 3.75 5.96 5.18
N LEU A 50 4.31 6.21 4.01
CA LEU A 50 4.84 5.22 3.09
C LEU A 50 6.36 5.17 3.20
N THR A 51 6.92 4.00 2.89
CA THR A 51 8.36 3.74 2.94
C THR A 51 8.83 3.23 1.59
N SER A 52 9.75 3.97 0.98
CA SER A 52 10.49 3.52 -0.21
C SER A 52 11.95 3.35 0.20
N GLU A 53 12.48 2.15 0.05
CA GLU A 53 13.87 1.83 0.36
C GLU A 53 14.49 1.18 -0.88
N GLY A 54 15.79 1.33 -1.08
CA GLY A 54 16.48 0.67 -2.17
C GLY A 54 17.99 0.74 -2.02
N MET A 55 18.66 -0.36 -2.35
CA MET A 55 20.11 -0.50 -2.24
C MET A 55 20.81 -0.45 -3.59
N TYR A 56 22.06 0.00 -3.58
CA TYR A 56 22.96 -0.09 -4.73
C TYR A 56 24.41 -0.23 -4.27
N LYS A 57 25.26 -0.75 -5.15
CA LYS A 57 26.70 -0.82 -4.90
C LYS A 57 27.36 0.45 -5.42
N GLU A 58 28.09 1.16 -4.56
CA GLU A 58 28.63 2.49 -4.85
C GLU A 58 29.64 2.49 -6.01
N ASP A 59 30.35 1.39 -6.21
CA ASP A 59 31.27 1.20 -7.34
C ASP A 59 30.59 0.91 -8.69
N GLY A 60 29.25 0.77 -8.69
CA GLY A 60 28.44 0.49 -9.88
C GLY A 60 28.54 -0.94 -10.42
N THR A 61 29.17 -1.87 -9.70
CA THR A 61 29.34 -3.28 -10.12
C THR A 61 28.17 -4.18 -9.74
N GLY A 62 27.14 -3.66 -9.09
CA GLY A 62 25.98 -4.44 -8.64
C GLY A 62 25.06 -4.93 -9.76
N PHE A 63 24.07 -5.73 -9.37
CA PHE A 63 23.02 -6.26 -10.25
C PHE A 63 21.64 -5.89 -9.73
N VAL A 64 20.68 -5.76 -10.65
CA VAL A 64 19.25 -5.72 -10.35
C VAL A 64 18.66 -7.09 -10.66
N TYR A 65 18.13 -7.76 -9.64
CA TYR A 65 17.49 -9.07 -9.77
C TYR A 65 16.03 -8.90 -10.19
N SER A 66 15.63 -9.58 -11.26
CA SER A 66 14.29 -9.41 -11.81
C SER A 66 13.76 -10.69 -12.47
N PHE A 67 12.62 -10.58 -13.13
CA PHE A 67 12.02 -11.65 -13.93
C PHE A 67 11.72 -11.16 -15.33
N THR A 68 12.01 -11.97 -16.35
CA THR A 68 11.59 -11.70 -17.72
C THR A 68 10.08 -11.82 -17.86
N LYS A 69 9.51 -11.24 -18.93
CA LYS A 69 8.09 -11.45 -19.27
C LYS A 69 7.82 -12.93 -19.51
N GLY A 70 6.67 -13.40 -19.02
CA GLY A 70 6.14 -14.69 -19.45
C GLY A 70 5.51 -14.56 -20.83
N GLU A 71 5.54 -15.64 -21.60
CA GLU A 71 4.99 -15.70 -22.95
C GLU A 71 3.81 -16.66 -22.98
N VAL A 72 2.86 -16.42 -23.88
CA VAL A 72 1.81 -17.39 -24.21
C VAL A 72 2.13 -17.91 -25.59
N ASP A 73 2.29 -19.22 -25.69
CA ASP A 73 2.51 -19.85 -27.00
C ASP A 73 1.28 -19.62 -27.88
N PRO A 74 1.44 -18.98 -29.05
CA PRO A 74 0.31 -18.64 -29.91
C PRO A 74 -0.41 -19.86 -30.48
N THR A 75 0.24 -21.03 -30.49
CA THR A 75 -0.28 -22.27 -31.07
C THR A 75 -0.90 -23.17 -30.00
N THR A 76 -0.20 -23.37 -28.88
CA THR A 76 -0.67 -24.28 -27.82
C THR A 76 -1.51 -23.57 -26.75
N HIS A 77 -1.49 -22.23 -26.73
CA HIS A 77 -2.08 -21.39 -25.68
C HIS A 77 -1.54 -21.68 -24.27
N GLU A 78 -0.42 -22.40 -24.18
CA GLU A 78 0.26 -22.66 -22.93
C GLU A 78 1.04 -21.43 -22.49
N ARG A 79 1.01 -21.15 -21.18
CA ARG A 79 1.71 -20.01 -20.59
C ARG A 79 3.09 -20.44 -20.11
N LYS A 80 4.14 -19.96 -20.78
CA LYS A 80 5.51 -20.04 -20.29
C LYS A 80 5.74 -18.97 -19.23
N LYS A 81 6.22 -19.37 -18.06
CA LYS A 81 6.57 -18.44 -16.98
C LYS A 81 7.85 -17.70 -17.36
N GLY A 82 7.97 -16.46 -16.89
CA GLY A 82 9.23 -15.71 -16.98
C GLY A 82 10.33 -16.37 -16.15
N GLU A 83 11.57 -16.06 -16.50
CA GLU A 83 12.77 -16.59 -15.86
C GLU A 83 13.44 -15.53 -14.99
N LYS A 84 14.15 -15.96 -13.95
CA LYS A 84 14.99 -15.08 -13.14
C LYS A 84 16.12 -14.54 -14.01
N ILE A 85 16.42 -13.24 -13.88
CA ILE A 85 17.52 -12.60 -14.60
C ILE A 85 18.26 -11.63 -13.69
N GLN A 86 19.56 -11.49 -13.92
CA GLN A 86 20.41 -10.47 -13.32
C GLN A 86 20.73 -9.40 -14.36
N ILE A 87 20.43 -8.15 -14.03
CA ILE A 87 20.64 -7.00 -14.92
C ILE A 87 21.82 -6.21 -14.38
N PRO A 88 22.92 -6.04 -15.13
CA PRO A 88 24.03 -5.19 -14.69
C PRO A 88 23.53 -3.79 -14.34
N TRP A 89 24.03 -3.20 -13.24
CA TRP A 89 23.56 -1.90 -12.76
C TRP A 89 23.60 -0.82 -13.85
N LYS A 90 24.64 -0.80 -14.69
CA LYS A 90 24.78 0.13 -15.82
C LYS A 90 23.67 0.03 -16.89
N ASP A 91 22.99 -1.11 -16.97
CA ASP A 91 22.02 -1.42 -18.02
C ASP A 91 20.56 -1.25 -17.55
N ARG A 92 20.33 -1.07 -16.24
CA ARG A 92 19.00 -1.06 -15.60
C ARG A 92 18.02 -0.02 -16.16
N ASN A 93 18.53 1.08 -16.73
CA ASN A 93 17.73 2.18 -17.26
C ASN A 93 17.58 2.13 -18.79
N LYS A 94 18.12 1.11 -19.45
CA LYS A 94 18.00 0.95 -20.90
C LYS A 94 16.57 0.56 -21.30
N PRO A 95 15.95 1.25 -22.28
CA PRO A 95 14.58 0.95 -22.70
C PRO A 95 14.35 -0.51 -23.09
N GLU A 96 15.29 -1.11 -23.84
CA GLU A 96 15.23 -2.50 -24.29
C GLU A 96 15.31 -3.51 -23.11
N VAL A 97 15.97 -3.14 -22.03
CA VAL A 97 16.01 -3.95 -20.80
C VAL A 97 14.67 -3.85 -20.09
N ILE A 98 14.20 -2.61 -19.84
CA ILE A 98 12.92 -2.36 -19.17
C ILE A 98 11.76 -3.05 -19.91
N GLU A 99 11.76 -3.03 -21.24
CA GLU A 99 10.71 -3.64 -22.05
C GLU A 99 10.60 -5.16 -21.82
N ASN A 100 11.72 -5.86 -21.59
CA ASN A 100 11.73 -7.31 -21.43
C ASN A 100 11.41 -7.80 -20.01
N ILE A 101 11.32 -6.89 -19.04
CA ILE A 101 11.02 -7.22 -17.64
C ILE A 101 9.50 -7.36 -17.41
N ALA A 102 9.15 -8.31 -16.54
CA ALA A 102 7.78 -8.54 -16.11
C ALA A 102 7.19 -7.33 -15.39
N GLU A 103 5.92 -7.01 -15.65
CA GLU A 103 5.28 -5.79 -15.11
C GLU A 103 5.18 -5.74 -13.59
N PHE A 104 5.13 -6.89 -12.90
CA PHE A 104 5.07 -6.95 -11.45
C PHE A 104 6.42 -6.63 -10.77
N LYS A 105 7.53 -6.61 -11.54
CA LYS A 105 8.85 -6.21 -11.07
C LYS A 105 9.19 -4.75 -11.38
N LYS A 106 8.28 -4.01 -12.01
CA LYS A 106 8.48 -2.62 -12.39
C LYS A 106 7.86 -1.68 -11.35
N LEU A 107 8.61 -0.64 -11.01
CA LEU A 107 8.14 0.49 -10.23
C LEU A 107 7.74 1.60 -11.20
N VAL A 108 6.61 2.27 -10.95
CA VAL A 108 6.03 3.21 -11.90
C VAL A 108 5.65 4.52 -11.20
N VAL A 109 6.08 5.63 -11.79
CA VAL A 109 5.49 6.95 -11.53
C VAL A 109 4.96 7.49 -12.85
N ASP A 110 3.68 7.83 -12.88
CA ASP A 110 3.01 8.32 -14.07
C ASP A 110 2.36 9.68 -13.79
N LEU A 111 2.87 10.71 -14.45
CA LEU A 111 2.38 12.08 -14.33
C LEU A 111 1.38 12.44 -15.45
N GLU A 112 0.97 11.47 -16.27
CA GLU A 112 -0.19 11.64 -17.15
C GLU A 112 -1.49 11.48 -16.36
N LYS A 113 -2.55 12.15 -16.82
CA LYS A 113 -3.91 11.87 -16.35
C LYS A 113 -4.21 10.37 -16.49
N TYR A 114 -4.56 9.74 -15.38
CA TYR A 114 -4.89 8.31 -15.33
C TYR A 114 -5.88 7.92 -16.43
N GLY A 115 -5.64 6.81 -17.12
CA GLY A 115 -6.46 6.32 -18.23
C GLY A 115 -6.21 7.00 -19.58
N ARG A 116 -5.79 8.26 -19.62
CA ARG A 116 -5.65 9.03 -20.88
C ARG A 116 -4.71 8.39 -21.90
N ARG A 117 -3.59 7.81 -21.45
CA ARG A 117 -2.64 7.14 -22.38
C ARG A 117 -3.31 5.97 -23.12
N TYR A 118 -4.09 5.17 -22.41
CA TYR A 118 -4.82 4.04 -22.99
C TYR A 118 -5.88 4.53 -23.99
N GLU A 119 -6.55 5.64 -23.69
CA GLU A 119 -7.48 6.28 -24.63
C GLU A 119 -6.77 6.75 -25.90
N LEU A 120 -5.59 7.37 -25.78
CA LEU A 120 -4.76 7.78 -26.92
C LEU A 120 -4.26 6.60 -27.75
N GLU A 121 -3.81 5.51 -27.12
CA GLU A 121 -3.39 4.27 -27.79
C GLU A 121 -4.54 3.66 -28.59
N ASN A 122 -5.71 3.49 -27.97
CA ASN A 122 -6.91 2.97 -28.65
C ASN A 122 -7.36 3.87 -29.80
N ALA A 123 -7.30 5.19 -29.63
CA ALA A 123 -7.71 6.13 -30.66
C ALA A 123 -6.76 6.14 -31.86
N LEU A 124 -5.46 6.00 -31.63
CA LEU A 124 -4.47 5.84 -32.71
C LEU A 124 -4.72 4.55 -33.50
N GLU A 125 -4.98 3.43 -32.80
CA GLU A 125 -5.33 2.15 -33.46
C GLU A 125 -6.62 2.28 -34.31
N LYS A 126 -7.65 2.96 -33.79
CA LYS A 126 -8.88 3.24 -34.53
C LYS A 126 -8.65 4.17 -35.72
N GLN A 127 -7.77 5.15 -35.60
CA GLN A 127 -7.40 6.07 -36.68
C GLN A 127 -6.71 5.31 -37.82
N GLU A 128 -5.77 4.43 -37.50
CA GLU A 128 -5.08 3.57 -38.47
C GLU A 128 -6.04 2.61 -39.17
N LYS A 129 -7.08 2.15 -38.47
CA LYS A 129 -8.16 1.31 -39.02
C LYS A 129 -9.27 2.09 -39.75
N GLY A 130 -9.25 3.43 -39.73
CA GLY A 130 -10.27 4.28 -40.35
C GLY A 130 -11.66 4.22 -39.70
N ILE A 131 -11.74 3.83 -38.42
CA ILE A 131 -13.00 3.69 -37.67
C ILE A 131 -13.17 4.70 -36.52
N LEU A 132 -12.22 5.63 -36.38
CA LEU A 132 -12.30 6.68 -35.37
C LEU A 132 -13.40 7.70 -35.72
N THR A 133 -14.31 7.94 -34.79
CA THR A 133 -15.40 8.92 -34.99
C THR A 133 -14.99 10.34 -34.59
N GLU A 134 -15.64 11.36 -35.16
CA GLU A 134 -15.42 12.77 -34.78
C GLU A 134 -15.76 13.04 -33.31
N GLU A 135 -16.76 12.35 -32.76
CA GLU A 135 -17.16 12.47 -31.35
C GLU A 135 -16.05 11.96 -30.41
N GLU A 136 -15.43 10.83 -30.73
CA GLU A 136 -14.31 10.27 -29.96
C GLU A 136 -13.08 11.19 -30.03
N LEU A 137 -12.78 11.73 -31.21
CA LEU A 137 -11.67 12.69 -31.39
C LEU A 137 -11.92 13.97 -30.58
N SER A 138 -13.15 14.49 -30.59
CA SER A 138 -13.53 15.66 -29.80
C SER A 138 -13.40 15.42 -28.30
N LYS A 139 -13.75 14.22 -27.81
CA LYS A 139 -13.62 13.84 -26.39
C LYS A 139 -12.17 13.80 -25.91
N LEU A 140 -11.23 13.40 -26.77
CA LEU A 140 -9.81 13.39 -26.45
C LEU A 140 -9.21 14.80 -26.33
N GLY A 141 -9.79 15.77 -27.05
CA GLY A 141 -9.36 17.16 -27.03
C GLY A 141 -7.92 17.35 -27.52
N VAL A 142 -7.48 16.54 -28.50
CA VAL A 142 -6.14 16.61 -29.09
C VAL A 142 -6.22 16.83 -30.59
N ALA A 143 -5.37 17.70 -31.12
CA ALA A 143 -5.26 17.95 -32.56
C ALA A 143 -4.45 16.85 -33.28
N ASP A 144 -3.45 16.29 -32.59
CA ASP A 144 -2.59 15.22 -33.09
C ASP A 144 -2.46 14.13 -32.02
N ILE A 145 -3.12 12.98 -32.27
CA ILE A 145 -3.13 11.83 -31.36
C ILE A 145 -1.71 11.27 -31.18
N LYS A 146 -0.92 11.20 -32.25
CA LYS A 146 0.42 10.61 -32.21
C LYS A 146 1.37 11.50 -31.40
N ALA A 147 1.34 12.81 -31.63
CA ALA A 147 2.14 13.74 -30.83
C ALA A 147 1.72 13.75 -29.36
N ALA A 148 0.41 13.70 -29.07
CA ALA A 148 -0.10 13.62 -27.71
C ALA A 148 0.31 12.32 -27.01
N LEU A 149 0.30 11.19 -27.72
CA LEU A 149 0.74 9.90 -27.19
C LEU A 149 2.25 9.90 -26.88
N GLU A 150 3.09 10.44 -27.77
CA GLU A 150 4.53 10.54 -27.51
C GLU A 150 4.84 11.44 -26.30
N GLU A 151 4.11 12.54 -26.12
CA GLU A 151 4.25 13.37 -24.92
C GLU A 151 3.77 12.65 -23.65
N SER A 152 2.67 11.92 -23.75
CA SER A 152 2.13 11.10 -22.67
C SER A 152 3.11 10.01 -22.21
N LYS A 153 3.82 9.37 -23.15
CA LYS A 153 4.85 8.36 -22.83
C LYS A 153 6.00 8.95 -22.02
N LYS A 154 6.43 10.19 -22.29
CA LYS A 154 7.53 10.84 -21.55
C LYS A 154 7.20 11.10 -20.07
N LYS A 155 5.92 11.26 -19.74
CA LYS A 155 5.42 11.48 -18.37
C LYS A 155 5.41 10.21 -17.52
N ARG A 156 5.51 9.03 -18.14
CA ARG A 156 5.66 7.76 -17.44
C ARG A 156 7.13 7.49 -17.20
N LYS A 157 7.50 7.31 -15.93
CA LYS A 157 8.81 6.83 -15.50
C LYS A 157 8.66 5.42 -14.95
N VAL A 158 9.51 4.54 -15.44
CA VAL A 158 9.54 3.12 -15.08
C VAL A 158 10.93 2.82 -14.57
N PHE A 159 11.01 2.19 -13.40
CA PHE A 159 12.26 1.87 -12.73
C PHE A 159 12.31 0.36 -12.46
N LEU A 160 13.51 -0.20 -12.56
CA LEU A 160 13.80 -1.58 -12.16
C LEU A 160 14.49 -1.64 -10.81
N ALA A 161 15.30 -0.63 -10.48
CA ALA A 161 15.98 -0.51 -9.19
C ALA A 161 15.17 0.38 -8.24
N GLU A 162 14.96 -0.11 -7.01
CA GLU A 162 14.27 0.63 -5.96
C GLU A 162 15.01 1.89 -5.53
N TYR A 163 16.35 1.89 -5.62
CA TYR A 163 17.16 3.08 -5.36
C TYR A 163 16.81 4.24 -6.31
N ASP A 164 16.81 3.99 -7.62
CA ASP A 164 16.48 5.01 -8.63
C ASP A 164 15.04 5.52 -8.44
N TYR A 165 14.11 4.63 -8.10
CA TYR A 165 12.72 4.98 -7.79
C TYR A 165 12.63 5.88 -6.56
N THR A 166 13.30 5.50 -5.47
CA THR A 166 13.32 6.24 -4.20
C THR A 166 13.91 7.64 -4.39
N GLU A 167 15.04 7.75 -5.09
CA GLU A 167 15.69 9.03 -5.39
C GLU A 167 14.78 9.90 -6.28
N PHE A 168 14.12 9.30 -7.28
CA PHE A 168 13.17 10.03 -8.13
C PHE A 168 11.98 10.57 -7.34
N LEU A 169 11.38 9.76 -6.45
CA LEU A 169 10.28 10.19 -5.59
C LEU A 169 10.69 11.34 -4.68
N GLN A 170 11.86 11.24 -4.05
CA GLN A 170 12.39 12.29 -3.20
C GLN A 170 12.48 13.62 -3.96
N LYS A 171 13.09 13.60 -5.15
CA LYS A 171 13.25 14.80 -5.98
C LYS A 171 11.90 15.34 -6.46
N LEU A 172 10.99 14.45 -6.88
CA LEU A 172 9.68 14.82 -7.39
C LEU A 172 8.85 15.54 -6.31
N ILE A 173 8.74 14.94 -5.12
CA ILE A 173 7.92 15.49 -4.05
C ILE A 173 8.56 16.76 -3.47
N SER A 174 9.88 16.76 -3.26
CA SER A 174 10.59 17.93 -2.73
C SER A 174 10.58 19.13 -3.68
N SER A 175 10.36 18.91 -4.99
CA SER A 175 10.34 20.00 -5.97
C SER A 175 9.08 20.87 -5.93
N GLY A 176 8.04 20.49 -5.19
CA GLY A 176 6.75 21.17 -5.16
C GLY A 176 5.89 21.00 -6.44
N LYS A 177 6.39 20.31 -7.48
CA LYS A 177 5.67 20.09 -8.76
C LYS A 177 4.39 19.28 -8.61
N VAL A 178 4.26 18.55 -7.50
CA VAL A 178 3.15 17.66 -7.19
C VAL A 178 2.24 18.22 -6.10
N ASP A 179 2.52 19.43 -5.60
CA ASP A 179 1.73 20.07 -4.56
C ASP A 179 0.29 20.25 -5.02
N ASN A 180 -0.64 19.99 -4.10
CA ASN A 180 -2.09 20.09 -4.30
C ASN A 180 -2.71 19.13 -5.33
N LYS A 181 -1.92 18.28 -6.00
CA LYS A 181 -2.43 17.27 -6.93
C LYS A 181 -2.80 15.98 -6.20
N LEU A 182 -3.79 15.26 -6.73
CA LEU A 182 -4.17 13.94 -6.25
C LEU A 182 -3.44 12.83 -7.00
N PHE A 183 -3.01 11.83 -6.24
CA PHE A 183 -2.35 10.64 -6.75
C PHE A 183 -3.02 9.40 -6.26
N LYS A 184 -3.20 8.43 -7.15
CA LYS A 184 -3.48 7.04 -6.81
C LYS A 184 -2.16 6.32 -6.59
N VAL A 185 -1.92 5.90 -5.34
CA VAL A 185 -0.71 5.19 -4.90
C VAL A 185 -1.10 3.77 -4.52
N SER A 186 -0.40 2.78 -5.07
CA SER A 186 -0.58 1.38 -4.70
C SER A 186 0.74 0.65 -4.52
N GLY A 187 0.67 -0.43 -3.76
CA GLY A 187 1.83 -1.23 -3.41
C GLY A 187 1.49 -2.31 -2.39
N ASP A 188 2.52 -2.82 -1.75
CA ASP A 188 2.42 -3.92 -0.79
C ASP A 188 2.38 -3.39 0.64
N ILE A 189 1.61 -4.06 1.49
CA ILE A 189 1.68 -3.85 2.93
C ILE A 189 2.62 -4.93 3.46
N VAL A 190 3.76 -4.50 3.99
CA VAL A 190 4.83 -5.37 4.47
C VAL A 190 4.86 -5.33 5.98
N TRP A 191 4.83 -6.50 6.61
CA TRP A 191 5.05 -6.62 8.05
C TRP A 191 6.44 -7.19 8.31
N SER A 192 7.22 -6.51 9.13
CA SER A 192 8.56 -6.94 9.52
C SER A 192 8.65 -7.08 11.03
N GLU A 193 9.37 -8.09 11.50
CA GLU A 193 9.69 -8.26 12.91
C GLU A 193 11.06 -7.63 13.20
N TYR A 194 11.14 -6.85 14.27
CA TYR A 194 12.40 -6.31 14.76
C TYR A 194 12.35 -6.18 16.29
N ASN A 195 13.29 -6.81 16.98
CA ASN A 195 13.42 -6.81 18.45
C ASN A 195 12.12 -7.21 19.18
N GLY A 196 11.47 -8.27 18.71
CA GLY A 196 10.21 -8.81 19.22
C GLY A 196 8.99 -7.95 18.88
N LYS A 197 9.14 -6.90 18.06
CA LYS A 197 8.05 -6.00 17.68
C LYS A 197 7.76 -6.11 16.20
N ILE A 198 6.47 -6.08 15.87
CA ILE A 198 5.99 -6.17 14.50
C ILE A 198 5.68 -4.76 13.99
N TYR A 199 6.29 -4.39 12.88
CA TYR A 199 6.11 -3.10 12.22
C TYR A 199 5.38 -3.31 10.90
N LYS A 200 4.45 -2.42 10.60
CA LYS A 200 3.73 -2.37 9.32
C LYS A 200 4.28 -1.24 8.47
N LYS A 201 4.77 -1.55 7.27
CA LYS A 201 5.21 -0.59 6.25
C LYS A 201 4.28 -0.62 5.05
N LEU A 202 3.99 0.54 4.47
CA LEU A 202 3.32 0.67 3.17
C LEU A 202 4.38 0.95 2.12
N VAL A 203 4.68 -0.04 1.28
CA VAL A 203 5.74 0.02 0.27
C VAL A 203 5.13 0.29 -1.11
N PRO A 204 5.23 1.53 -1.64
CA PRO A 204 4.63 1.88 -2.93
C PRO A 204 5.42 1.27 -4.08
N SER A 205 4.70 0.79 -5.09
CA SER A 205 5.29 0.38 -6.37
C SER A 205 4.71 1.14 -7.56
N ARG A 206 3.53 1.77 -7.39
CA ARG A 206 2.86 2.51 -8.46
C ARG A 206 2.25 3.81 -7.95
N ILE A 207 2.53 4.90 -8.64
CA ILE A 207 1.99 6.23 -8.37
C ILE A 207 1.47 6.81 -9.67
N TYR A 208 0.18 7.16 -9.71
CA TYR A 208 -0.48 7.74 -10.88
C TYR A 208 -1.13 9.07 -10.52
N LEU A 209 -0.91 10.11 -11.32
CA LEU A 209 -1.67 11.34 -11.24
C LEU A 209 -3.14 11.07 -11.61
N VAL A 210 -4.06 11.54 -10.79
CA VAL A 210 -5.50 11.41 -11.04
C VAL A 210 -6.16 12.79 -11.09
N ASP A 211 -7.43 12.85 -11.49
CA ASP A 211 -8.17 14.12 -11.49
C ASP A 211 -8.31 14.67 -10.06
N ASP A 212 -8.27 16.00 -9.93
CA ASP A 212 -8.34 16.69 -8.64
C ASP A 212 -9.67 16.47 -7.88
N ASN A 213 -10.69 15.96 -8.58
CA ASN A 213 -12.01 15.64 -8.04
C ASN A 213 -12.18 14.15 -7.71
N GLU A 214 -11.17 13.31 -7.94
CA GLU A 214 -11.26 11.89 -7.60
C GLU A 214 -11.48 11.69 -6.11
N PRO A 215 -12.43 10.84 -5.70
CA PRO A 215 -12.68 10.57 -4.29
C PRO A 215 -11.41 10.07 -3.59
N GLN A 216 -11.00 10.79 -2.55
CA GLN A 216 -9.90 10.37 -1.70
C GLN A 216 -10.32 9.13 -0.91
N THR A 217 -9.58 8.06 -1.10
CA THR A 217 -9.86 6.74 -0.51
C THR A 217 -8.59 6.12 0.03
N SER A 218 -8.72 5.27 1.04
CA SER A 218 -7.61 4.51 1.62
C SER A 218 -8.09 3.08 1.84
N THR A 219 -7.66 2.16 0.99
CA THR A 219 -8.13 0.77 1.02
C THR A 219 -6.98 -0.21 0.95
N GLY A 220 -7.22 -1.44 1.40
CA GLY A 220 -6.28 -2.54 1.27
C GLY A 220 -6.97 -3.87 1.01
N LEU A 221 -6.18 -4.85 0.59
CA LEU A 221 -6.57 -6.25 0.52
C LEU A 221 -5.72 -7.01 1.55
N ILE A 222 -6.39 -7.71 2.45
CA ILE A 222 -5.77 -8.46 3.54
C ILE A 222 -6.21 -9.92 3.45
N GLU A 223 -5.27 -10.84 3.57
CA GLU A 223 -5.51 -12.27 3.71
C GLU A 223 -5.19 -12.67 5.16
N ILE A 224 -6.23 -12.91 5.95
CA ILE A 224 -6.12 -13.22 7.38
C ILE A 224 -6.29 -14.71 7.64
N TYR A 225 -5.47 -15.23 8.54
CA TYR A 225 -5.58 -16.54 9.16
C TYR A 225 -6.09 -16.39 10.58
N TYR A 226 -7.10 -17.18 10.95
CA TYR A 226 -7.80 -17.06 12.24
C TYR A 226 -8.39 -18.40 12.69
N ASN A 227 -8.72 -18.53 13.97
CA ASN A 227 -9.32 -19.72 14.57
C ASN A 227 -10.53 -19.35 15.44
N LYS A 228 -11.01 -20.28 16.28
CA LYS A 228 -12.17 -20.07 17.17
C LYS A 228 -12.02 -18.93 18.18
N ASP A 229 -10.79 -18.58 18.55
CA ASP A 229 -10.50 -17.56 19.57
C ASP A 229 -10.28 -16.16 18.97
N SER A 230 -10.43 -16.05 17.64
CA SER A 230 -10.11 -14.83 16.90
C SER A 230 -11.19 -13.75 16.92
N LEU A 231 -12.47 -14.13 17.00
CA LEU A 231 -13.59 -13.18 16.92
C LEU A 231 -14.00 -12.70 18.32
N ASP A 232 -13.83 -11.41 18.58
CA ASP A 232 -14.34 -10.73 19.76
C ASP A 232 -15.75 -10.17 19.49
N THR A 233 -16.74 -10.79 20.12
CA THR A 233 -18.13 -10.34 20.12
C THR A 233 -18.50 -9.49 21.34
N ALA A 234 -17.72 -9.55 22.42
CA ALA A 234 -18.03 -8.86 23.67
C ALA A 234 -17.89 -7.33 23.53
N SER A 235 -16.94 -6.87 22.72
CA SER A 235 -16.74 -5.44 22.47
C SER A 235 -17.90 -4.76 21.72
N PHE A 236 -18.80 -5.52 21.09
CA PHE A 236 -19.85 -4.95 20.25
C PHE A 236 -20.88 -4.13 21.04
N GLU A 237 -21.19 -4.51 22.28
CA GLU A 237 -22.20 -3.80 23.08
C GLU A 237 -21.81 -2.35 23.34
N THR A 238 -20.51 -2.11 23.58
CA THR A 238 -19.93 -0.81 23.93
C THR A 238 -19.45 -0.02 22.71
N THR A 239 -18.78 -0.68 21.76
CA THR A 239 -18.13 -0.01 20.63
C THR A 239 -18.95 -0.02 19.34
N LYS A 240 -19.99 -0.88 19.26
CA LYS A 240 -20.67 -1.26 18.02
C LYS A 240 -19.73 -1.82 16.94
N LYS A 241 -18.60 -2.40 17.37
CA LYS A 241 -17.61 -3.05 16.50
C LYS A 241 -17.31 -4.45 17.01
N HIS A 242 -17.11 -5.37 16.06
CA HIS A 242 -16.43 -6.64 16.35
C HIS A 242 -14.97 -6.51 15.95
N TYR A 243 -14.09 -7.13 16.74
CA TYR A 243 -12.67 -7.22 16.45
C TYR A 243 -12.33 -8.65 16.04
N VAL A 244 -11.58 -8.79 14.96
CA VAL A 244 -11.07 -10.08 14.48
C VAL A 244 -9.56 -10.05 14.62
N ASN A 245 -9.05 -10.80 15.60
CA ASN A 245 -7.63 -10.97 15.83
C ASN A 245 -7.13 -12.20 15.07
N GLY A 246 -6.06 -12.06 14.31
CA GLY A 246 -5.49 -13.19 13.60
C GLY A 246 -4.08 -12.87 13.12
N PHE A 247 -3.66 -13.58 12.08
CA PHE A 247 -2.33 -13.46 11.53
C PHE A 247 -2.37 -13.26 10.02
N ILE A 248 -1.39 -12.54 9.50
CA ILE A 248 -1.04 -12.56 8.10
C ILE A 248 0.30 -13.28 7.93
N ARG A 249 0.58 -13.80 6.74
CA ARG A 249 1.88 -14.37 6.40
C ARG A 249 2.69 -13.33 5.64
N ASN A 250 3.89 -13.02 6.13
CA ASN A 250 4.83 -12.15 5.44
C ASN A 250 6.20 -12.84 5.36
N TYR A 251 6.86 -12.74 4.21
CA TYR A 251 8.21 -13.29 4.07
C TYR A 251 9.19 -12.47 4.91
N ASP A 252 9.99 -13.16 5.72
CA ASP A 252 11.04 -12.57 6.52
C ASP A 252 12.39 -12.94 5.91
N ASN A 253 13.15 -11.93 5.49
CA ASN A 253 14.44 -12.15 4.82
C ASN A 253 15.48 -12.76 5.75
N GLN A 254 15.42 -12.47 7.06
CA GLN A 254 16.38 -13.00 8.05
C GLN A 254 16.16 -14.50 8.29
N ARG A 255 14.90 -14.93 8.41
CA ARG A 255 14.57 -16.35 8.61
C ARG A 255 14.42 -17.13 7.29
N LYS A 256 14.43 -16.43 6.15
CA LYS A 256 14.16 -16.96 4.81
C LYS A 256 12.85 -17.77 4.72
N GLU A 257 11.87 -17.47 5.57
CA GLU A 257 10.56 -18.13 5.61
C GLU A 257 9.42 -17.12 5.85
N ASN A 258 8.17 -17.55 5.66
CA ASN A 258 7.02 -16.71 6.01
C ASN A 258 6.76 -16.75 7.51
N ILE A 259 6.84 -15.60 8.17
CA ILE A 259 6.46 -15.43 9.57
C ILE A 259 4.97 -15.07 9.69
N ALA A 260 4.38 -15.43 10.83
CA ALA A 260 3.03 -15.06 11.18
C ALA A 260 3.04 -13.70 11.91
N CYS A 261 2.54 -12.66 11.25
CA CYS A 261 2.46 -11.32 11.83
C CYS A 261 1.04 -11.07 12.35
N PRO A 262 0.85 -10.71 13.63
CA PRO A 262 -0.46 -10.46 14.20
C PRO A 262 -1.12 -9.26 13.52
N VAL A 263 -2.42 -9.37 13.31
CA VAL A 263 -3.26 -8.34 12.73
C VAL A 263 -4.62 -8.30 13.44
N GLN A 264 -5.20 -7.11 13.53
CA GLN A 264 -6.58 -6.93 13.97
C GLN A 264 -7.38 -6.26 12.85
N LEU A 265 -8.52 -6.86 12.53
CA LEU A 265 -9.51 -6.31 11.60
C LEU A 265 -10.77 -5.92 12.36
N VAL A 266 -11.53 -4.98 11.79
CA VAL A 266 -12.73 -4.44 12.42
C VAL A 266 -13.94 -4.70 11.53
N ILE A 267 -15.01 -5.25 12.11
CA ILE A 267 -16.34 -5.27 11.51
C ILE A 267 -17.14 -4.15 12.17
N ASP A 268 -17.41 -3.09 11.40
CA ASP A 268 -18.04 -1.88 11.90
C ASP A 268 -19.56 -1.92 11.75
N GLY A 269 -20.27 -2.01 12.87
CA GLY A 269 -21.72 -1.95 12.98
C GLY A 269 -22.23 -0.64 13.58
N SER A 270 -21.38 0.39 13.69
CA SER A 270 -21.75 1.68 14.28
C SER A 270 -22.77 2.47 13.45
N LYS A 271 -22.88 2.15 12.15
CA LYS A 271 -23.82 2.82 11.24
C LYS A 271 -25.16 2.11 11.21
N GLU A 272 -26.24 2.88 11.29
CA GLU A 272 -27.59 2.34 11.15
C GLU A 272 -27.90 1.96 9.69
N GLY A 273 -28.63 0.85 9.53
CA GLY A 273 -29.22 0.47 8.25
C GLY A 273 -29.24 -1.04 8.01
N GLU A 274 -30.32 -1.53 7.39
CA GLU A 274 -30.55 -2.96 7.14
C GLU A 274 -29.39 -3.63 6.38
N LYS A 275 -28.73 -2.92 5.46
CA LYS A 275 -27.56 -3.43 4.74
C LYS A 275 -26.34 -3.60 5.64
N VAL A 276 -26.14 -2.70 6.61
CA VAL A 276 -25.04 -2.77 7.57
C VAL A 276 -25.26 -3.93 8.51
N GLU A 277 -26.45 -4.06 9.10
CA GLU A 277 -26.79 -5.18 9.98
C GLU A 277 -26.61 -6.54 9.30
N LYS A 278 -27.08 -6.67 8.05
CA LYS A 278 -26.87 -7.89 7.25
C LYS A 278 -25.39 -8.14 6.97
N PHE A 279 -24.63 -7.10 6.64
CA PHE A 279 -23.20 -7.24 6.39
C PHE A 279 -22.44 -7.69 7.64
N VAL A 280 -22.69 -7.05 8.78
CA VAL A 280 -22.10 -7.41 10.08
C VAL A 280 -22.37 -8.88 10.39
N LYS A 281 -23.63 -9.32 10.31
CA LYS A 281 -24.01 -10.71 10.57
C LYS A 281 -23.36 -11.71 9.61
N ILE A 282 -23.25 -11.36 8.33
CA ILE A 282 -22.57 -12.23 7.35
C ILE A 282 -21.08 -12.34 7.68
N MET A 283 -20.42 -11.22 8.01
CA MET A 283 -19.00 -11.22 8.37
C MET A 283 -18.76 -11.95 9.68
N GLU A 284 -19.58 -11.74 10.71
CA GLU A 284 -19.54 -12.47 11.98
C GLU A 284 -19.57 -13.98 11.73
N ASN A 285 -20.55 -14.47 10.96
CA ASN A 285 -20.64 -15.88 10.58
C ASN A 285 -19.40 -16.38 9.81
N GLN A 286 -18.77 -15.53 8.99
CA GLN A 286 -17.52 -15.90 8.31
C GLN A 286 -16.35 -16.00 9.29
N PHE A 287 -16.36 -15.31 10.43
CA PHE A 287 -15.26 -15.39 11.40
C PHE A 287 -15.54 -16.32 12.60
N THR A 288 -16.79 -16.77 12.80
CA THR A 288 -17.12 -17.77 13.82
C THR A 288 -16.64 -19.17 13.42
N VAL A 289 -15.70 -19.73 14.19
CA VAL A 289 -15.18 -21.09 14.04
C VAL A 289 -15.51 -21.88 15.30
N GLU A 290 -16.06 -23.09 15.16
CA GLU A 290 -16.51 -23.91 16.30
C GLU A 290 -15.47 -24.96 16.73
N ASP A 291 -14.51 -25.26 15.85
CA ASP A 291 -13.45 -26.25 16.06
C ASP A 291 -12.07 -25.61 16.24
N ASP A 292 -11.05 -26.42 16.48
CA ASP A 292 -9.66 -25.97 16.68
C ASP A 292 -8.92 -25.69 15.35
N SER A 293 -9.64 -25.66 14.22
CA SER A 293 -8.98 -25.51 12.91
C SER A 293 -8.72 -24.06 12.55
N TRP A 294 -7.64 -23.85 11.80
CA TRP A 294 -7.31 -22.55 11.23
C TRP A 294 -8.01 -22.34 9.89
N LYS A 295 -8.59 -21.16 9.72
CA LYS A 295 -9.27 -20.72 8.50
C LYS A 295 -8.50 -19.59 7.83
N GLU A 296 -8.63 -19.48 6.52
CA GLU A 296 -8.10 -18.38 5.71
C GLU A 296 -9.26 -17.60 5.09
N PHE A 297 -9.22 -16.27 5.18
CA PHE A 297 -10.18 -15.42 4.50
C PHE A 297 -9.55 -14.14 3.95
N GLY A 298 -9.83 -13.85 2.69
CA GLY A 298 -9.39 -12.62 2.05
C GLY A 298 -10.47 -11.55 2.07
N VAL A 299 -10.13 -10.36 2.54
CA VAL A 299 -11.04 -9.22 2.67
C VAL A 299 -10.47 -7.94 2.07
N LYS A 300 -11.37 -7.06 1.63
CA LYS A 300 -11.06 -5.66 1.33
C LYS A 300 -11.34 -4.83 2.57
N VAL A 301 -10.38 -4.00 2.96
CA VAL A 301 -10.47 -3.13 4.13
C VAL A 301 -10.38 -1.66 3.74
N LYS A 302 -10.99 -0.78 4.54
CA LYS A 302 -10.63 0.64 4.62
C LYS A 302 -9.50 0.77 5.64
N ILE A 303 -8.42 1.46 5.27
CA ILE A 303 -7.28 1.71 6.16
C ILE A 303 -7.47 3.09 6.78
N LEU A 304 -7.75 3.14 8.08
CA LEU A 304 -7.80 4.38 8.84
C LEU A 304 -6.45 4.63 9.52
N ASP A 305 -5.93 5.84 9.37
CA ASP A 305 -4.75 6.31 10.10
C ASP A 305 -4.83 7.82 10.25
N GLY A 306 -5.58 8.28 11.26
CA GLY A 306 -5.84 9.70 11.44
C GLY A 306 -6.89 9.98 12.51
N ALA A 307 -6.98 11.25 12.90
CA ALA A 307 -8.06 11.73 13.75
C ALA A 307 -9.35 11.78 12.92
N GLN A 308 -10.38 11.05 13.35
CA GLN A 308 -11.67 11.07 12.68
C GLN A 308 -12.45 12.30 13.15
N LYS A 309 -13.28 12.90 12.28
CA LYS A 309 -14.21 13.95 12.72
C LYS A 309 -15.15 13.36 13.77
N ALA A 310 -15.17 13.97 14.94
CA ALA A 310 -16.15 13.66 15.98
C ALA A 310 -17.40 14.48 15.68
N GLU A 311 -18.57 13.84 15.75
CA GLU A 311 -19.82 14.58 15.78
C GLU A 311 -19.92 15.29 17.13
N ILE A 312 -20.26 16.59 17.12
CA ILE A 312 -20.51 17.32 18.37
C ILE A 312 -21.83 16.80 18.92
N THR A 313 -21.76 16.00 19.97
CA THR A 313 -22.91 15.49 20.71
C THR A 313 -23.28 16.44 21.85
N GLU A 314 -24.53 16.40 22.31
CA GLU A 314 -25.03 17.32 23.34
C GLU A 314 -24.21 17.28 24.64
N ASP A 315 -23.66 16.13 25.01
CA ASP A 315 -22.80 15.96 26.18
C ASP A 315 -21.47 16.75 26.10
N MET A 316 -21.03 17.11 24.89
CA MET A 316 -19.86 17.97 24.67
C MET A 316 -20.20 19.47 24.80
N LEU A 317 -21.48 19.81 24.90
CA LEU A 317 -21.96 21.19 25.02
C LEU A 317 -22.00 21.62 26.49
N THR A 318 -21.64 22.88 26.74
CA THR A 318 -21.87 23.52 28.04
C THR A 318 -23.37 23.65 28.31
N ASP A 319 -23.77 23.67 29.57
CA ASP A 319 -25.19 23.80 29.94
C ASP A 319 -25.82 25.07 29.36
N PHE A 320 -25.04 26.16 29.25
CA PHE A 320 -25.47 27.39 28.56
C PHE A 320 -25.72 27.18 27.07
N GLN A 321 -24.86 26.44 26.35
CA GLN A 321 -25.06 26.12 24.94
C GLN A 321 -26.29 25.24 24.72
N LYS A 322 -26.56 24.30 25.63
CA LYS A 322 -27.77 23.47 25.59
C LYS A 322 -29.04 24.31 25.76
N GLU A 323 -29.09 25.18 26.77
CA GLU A 323 -30.22 26.07 27.00
C GLU A 323 -30.45 27.03 25.82
N MET A 324 -29.37 27.57 25.22
CA MET A 324 -29.47 28.50 24.09
C MET A 324 -29.88 27.82 22.78
N LEU A 325 -29.55 26.54 22.59
CA LEU A 325 -30.07 25.71 21.50
C LEU A 325 -31.57 25.42 21.71
N GLU A 326 -31.98 25.08 22.93
CA GLU A 326 -33.38 24.82 23.27
C GLU A 326 -34.26 26.07 23.06
N LEU A 327 -33.72 27.26 23.33
CA LEU A 327 -34.37 28.53 23.06
C LEU A 327 -34.33 28.98 21.59
N GLU A 328 -33.73 28.18 20.69
CA GLU A 328 -33.51 28.49 19.26
C GLU A 328 -32.74 29.81 19.02
N VAL A 329 -31.96 30.28 20.01
CA VAL A 329 -31.19 31.53 19.93
C VAL A 329 -29.87 31.35 19.18
N ILE A 330 -29.30 30.15 19.29
CA ILE A 330 -28.10 29.73 18.55
C ILE A 330 -28.37 28.39 17.85
N THR A 331 -27.59 28.07 16.84
CA THR A 331 -27.65 26.77 16.15
C THR A 331 -26.40 25.93 16.42
N MET A 332 -26.49 24.61 16.17
CA MET A 332 -25.32 23.73 16.22
C MET A 332 -24.21 24.17 15.26
N ASP A 333 -24.57 24.82 14.14
CA ASP A 333 -23.59 25.36 13.20
C ASP A 333 -22.86 26.60 13.74
N ASP A 334 -23.50 27.39 14.61
CA ASP A 334 -22.84 28.51 15.29
C ASP A 334 -21.82 28.00 16.30
N ILE A 335 -22.17 26.95 17.05
CA ILE A 335 -21.27 26.28 18.00
C ILE A 335 -20.08 25.64 17.27
N ARG A 336 -20.30 24.97 16.13
CA ARG A 336 -19.22 24.42 15.28
C ARG A 336 -18.27 25.52 14.80
N LYS A 337 -18.80 26.67 14.38
CA LYS A 337 -17.97 27.81 13.95
C LYS A 337 -17.14 28.39 15.09
N GLU A 338 -17.69 28.49 16.31
CA GLU A 338 -16.96 28.98 17.48
C GLU A 338 -15.85 28.03 17.94
N LEU A 339 -16.04 26.72 17.78
CA LEU A 339 -15.02 25.71 18.09
C LEU A 339 -13.91 25.61 17.03
N GLY A 340 -13.91 26.47 16.01
CA GLY A 340 -12.90 26.51 14.96
C GLY A 340 -13.17 25.56 13.78
N GLY A 341 -14.40 25.06 13.65
CA GLY A 341 -14.84 24.21 12.53
C GLY A 341 -15.14 22.77 12.95
N ASP A 342 -14.55 21.81 12.24
CA ASP A 342 -14.72 20.38 12.54
C ASP A 342 -14.00 20.00 13.85
N VAL A 343 -14.72 19.39 14.79
CA VAL A 343 -14.11 18.78 15.98
C VAL A 343 -13.52 17.43 15.57
N TYR A 344 -12.23 17.22 15.85
CA TYR A 344 -11.55 15.97 15.57
C TYR A 344 -11.43 15.14 16.86
N GLY A 345 -11.83 13.87 16.80
CA GLY A 345 -11.67 12.90 17.86
C GLY A 345 -10.24 12.37 17.97
N GLU A 346 -10.05 11.33 18.78
CA GLU A 346 -8.74 10.69 18.95
C GLU A 346 -8.21 10.10 17.64
N LYS A 347 -6.88 9.94 17.56
CA LYS A 347 -6.24 9.29 16.42
C LYS A 347 -6.63 7.81 16.41
N VAL A 348 -7.26 7.36 15.33
CA VAL A 348 -7.64 5.95 15.14
C VAL A 348 -6.75 5.31 14.10
N GLN A 349 -6.26 4.10 14.40
CA GLN A 349 -5.58 3.23 13.45
C GLN A 349 -6.32 1.89 13.36
N GLU A 350 -7.11 1.71 12.31
CA GLU A 350 -8.00 0.54 12.14
C GLU A 350 -8.00 0.06 10.69
N MET A 351 -8.22 -1.25 10.51
CA MET A 351 -8.50 -1.86 9.20
C MET A 351 -9.93 -2.39 9.20
N ILE A 352 -10.85 -1.60 8.67
CA ILE A 352 -12.29 -1.90 8.70
C ILE A 352 -12.67 -2.72 7.47
N ILE A 353 -13.26 -3.89 7.66
CA ILE A 353 -13.72 -4.76 6.58
C ILE A 353 -14.89 -4.09 5.85
N VAL A 354 -14.76 -3.93 4.54
CA VAL A 354 -15.78 -3.31 3.68
C VAL A 354 -16.25 -4.22 2.56
N ASN A 355 -15.50 -5.27 2.23
CA ASN A 355 -15.88 -6.27 1.24
C ASN A 355 -15.05 -7.55 1.36
N VAL A 356 -15.39 -8.56 0.58
CA VAL A 356 -14.61 -9.79 0.40
C VAL A 356 -13.61 -9.59 -0.75
N SER A 357 -12.41 -10.17 -0.64
CA SER A 357 -11.41 -10.10 -1.71
C SER A 357 -11.69 -11.12 -2.82
N ARG A 358 -11.08 -10.91 -3.99
CA ARG A 358 -11.18 -11.85 -5.11
C ARG A 358 -10.65 -13.22 -4.69
N GLY A 359 -11.35 -14.29 -5.09
CA GLY A 359 -10.95 -15.66 -4.74
C GLY A 359 -11.49 -16.17 -3.40
N PHE A 360 -12.24 -15.34 -2.67
CA PHE A 360 -12.95 -15.70 -1.44
C PHE A 360 -14.47 -15.46 -1.53
N THR A 361 -15.02 -15.32 -2.73
CA THR A 361 -16.47 -15.11 -2.95
C THR A 361 -17.34 -16.27 -2.47
N LYS A 362 -16.75 -17.44 -2.19
CA LYS A 362 -17.41 -18.61 -1.57
C LYS A 362 -17.29 -18.64 -0.04
N GLY A 363 -16.73 -17.59 0.56
CA GLY A 363 -16.42 -17.53 1.98
C GLY A 363 -15.00 -17.96 2.32
N ARG A 364 -14.78 -18.19 3.62
CA ARG A 364 -13.53 -18.71 4.18
C ARG A 364 -13.13 -20.07 3.63
N LYS A 365 -11.84 -20.40 3.75
CA LYS A 365 -11.27 -21.70 3.38
C LYS A 365 -10.68 -22.37 4.60
N ASP A 366 -10.72 -23.70 4.62
CA ASP A 366 -9.96 -24.49 5.58
C ASP A 366 -8.47 -24.44 5.24
N THR A 367 -7.64 -24.48 6.27
CA THR A 367 -6.18 -24.58 6.11
C THR A 367 -5.66 -25.87 6.74
N VAL A 368 -4.41 -26.19 6.43
CA VAL A 368 -3.69 -27.30 7.06
C VAL A 368 -2.86 -26.84 8.27
N TYR A 369 -2.94 -25.56 8.62
CA TYR A 369 -2.10 -24.97 9.66
C TYR A 369 -2.59 -25.36 11.06
N ILE A 370 -1.63 -25.42 11.97
CA ILE A 370 -1.81 -25.65 13.40
C ILE A 370 -1.23 -24.47 14.21
N ASP A 371 -1.51 -24.41 15.51
CA ASP A 371 -1.12 -23.28 16.36
C ASP A 371 0.39 -22.96 16.30
N SER A 372 1.25 -23.99 16.29
CA SER A 372 2.71 -23.80 16.21
C SER A 372 3.18 -23.14 14.92
N ASP A 373 2.38 -23.19 13.85
CA ASP A 373 2.71 -22.49 12.60
C ASP A 373 2.57 -20.97 12.73
N PHE A 374 1.91 -20.48 13.78
CA PHE A 374 1.70 -19.05 14.05
C PHE A 374 2.63 -18.48 15.13
N GLU A 375 3.57 -19.29 15.61
CA GLU A 375 4.67 -18.85 16.48
C GLU A 375 5.86 -18.35 15.65
N ILE A 376 6.38 -17.16 15.98
CA ILE A 376 7.59 -16.64 15.34
C ILE A 376 8.81 -17.31 15.99
N LYS A 377 9.52 -18.13 15.22
CA LYS A 377 10.75 -18.77 15.67
C LYS A 377 11.83 -17.73 15.93
N SER A 378 12.66 -17.94 16.96
CA SER A 378 13.85 -17.13 17.20
C SER A 378 14.85 -17.28 16.04
N ILE A 379 15.57 -16.20 15.75
CA ILE A 379 16.67 -16.23 14.79
C ILE A 379 17.80 -17.06 15.40
N VAL A 380 18.18 -18.16 14.76
CA VAL A 380 19.31 -18.99 15.19
C VAL A 380 20.53 -18.56 14.39
N ASN A 381 21.42 -17.78 15.02
CA ASN A 381 22.73 -17.44 14.45
C ASN A 381 23.60 -18.71 14.42
N THR A 382 23.58 -19.44 13.32
CA THR A 382 24.56 -20.50 13.08
C THR A 382 25.78 -19.83 12.44
N PRO A 383 26.99 -19.91 13.02
CA PRO A 383 28.17 -19.38 12.36
C PRO A 383 28.39 -20.16 11.06
N GLU A 384 28.17 -19.52 9.91
CA GLU A 384 28.40 -20.13 8.61
C GLU A 384 29.90 -20.41 8.43
N GLU A 385 30.23 -21.69 8.18
CA GLU A 385 31.51 -22.08 7.62
C GLU A 385 31.69 -21.37 6.28
N THR A 386 32.81 -20.66 6.12
CA THR A 386 33.23 -20.03 4.86
C THR A 386 33.29 -21.06 3.74
N SER A 387 32.23 -21.18 2.94
CA SER A 387 32.23 -21.85 1.66
C SER A 387 31.77 -20.88 0.57
N ASN A 388 32.74 -20.40 -0.22
CA ASN A 388 32.61 -19.67 -1.49
C ASN A 388 31.21 -19.08 -1.78
N ALA A 389 30.99 -17.86 -1.29
CA ALA A 389 29.80 -17.05 -1.58
C ALA A 389 29.56 -16.96 -3.09
N ASN A 390 28.39 -17.43 -3.52
CA ASN A 390 27.83 -17.04 -4.80
C ASN A 390 27.34 -15.60 -4.67
N ASP A 391 27.59 -14.75 -5.67
CA ASP A 391 27.12 -13.36 -5.73
C ASP A 391 25.57 -13.21 -5.66
N GLU A 392 24.80 -14.30 -5.57
CA GLU A 392 23.37 -14.29 -5.23
C GLU A 392 23.10 -13.95 -3.76
N GLU A 393 24.08 -14.14 -2.86
CA GLU A 393 23.87 -14.02 -1.41
C GLU A 393 24.20 -12.62 -0.86
N ILE A 394 25.06 -11.84 -1.51
CA ILE A 394 25.55 -10.58 -0.92
C ILE A 394 24.48 -9.47 -0.90
N GLY A 395 23.51 -9.49 -1.81
CA GLY A 395 22.41 -8.51 -1.82
C GLY A 395 21.41 -8.69 -0.67
N ASP A 396 21.37 -9.90 -0.10
CA ASP A 396 20.42 -10.34 0.92
C ASP A 396 21.05 -10.48 2.33
N VAL A 397 22.39 -10.37 2.42
CA VAL A 397 23.23 -10.57 3.62
C VAL A 397 23.67 -9.22 4.23
N LEU A 398 23.14 -8.08 3.77
CA LEU A 398 23.59 -6.74 4.19
C LEU A 398 22.53 -5.86 4.85
N ASP A 399 21.35 -6.41 5.17
CA ASP A 399 20.54 -5.87 6.29
C ASP A 399 21.31 -6.01 7.64
N ASP A 400 22.42 -6.77 7.65
CA ASP A 400 23.32 -7.03 8.78
C ASP A 400 24.28 -5.88 9.14
N LEU A 401 24.07 -4.66 8.62
CA LEU A 401 24.92 -3.50 8.96
C LEU A 401 24.20 -2.36 9.66
N ASP A 402 23.01 -2.62 10.22
CA ASP A 402 22.36 -1.72 11.18
C ASP A 402 23.12 -1.62 12.52
N ASP A 403 24.24 -2.35 12.68
CA ASP A 403 25.00 -2.47 13.92
C ASP A 403 26.42 -1.86 13.86
N LEU A 404 26.50 -0.55 13.62
CA LEU A 404 27.63 0.24 14.14
C LEU A 404 27.14 1.56 14.75
N ASP A 405 26.91 1.52 16.06
CA ASP A 405 26.91 2.60 17.05
C ASP A 405 26.31 3.96 16.66
N ILE A 406 25.13 4.25 17.22
CA ILE A 406 24.80 5.61 17.67
C ILE A 406 24.38 5.53 19.15
N MET A 407 25.35 5.70 20.04
CA MET A 407 25.13 6.31 21.36
C MET A 407 24.85 7.80 21.21
#